data_AF-A0A3P1WUH7-F1
#
_entry.id   AF-A0A3P1WUH7-F1
#
_cell.length_a   1.000
_cell.length_b   1.000
_cell.length_c   1.000
_cell.angle_alpha   90.00
_cell.angle_beta   90.00
_cell.angle_gamma   90.00
#
_symmetry.space_group_name_H-M   'P 1'
#
loop_
_entity.id
_entity.type
_entity.pdbx_description
1 polymer ?
#
loop_
_entity_poly.entity_id
_entity_poly.type
_entity_poly.pdbx_seq_one_letter_code
_entity_poly.pdbx_strand_id
1 'polypeptide(L)'
;MQALKADPMASVSWEGLELLGTNQTVNEGHKPEPPIFTRCYKLLVPVSQAFDVVTASALEQGWEEKKRRTAQDATLKKMISGYSAGVILTTHTGGCEEFPETVFRITMLYP
;
A
#
# COMPACT_ATOMS: atom_id res chain seq x y z
N MET A 1 0.78 -5.74 -13.00
CA MET A 1 1.09 -6.67 -11.88
C MET A 1 2.59 -6.92 -11.69
N GLN A 2 3.31 -7.53 -12.65
CA GLN A 2 4.72 -7.90 -12.41
C GLN A 2 5.62 -6.72 -12.04
N ALA A 3 5.46 -5.56 -12.70
CA ALA A 3 6.25 -4.36 -12.37
C ALA A 3 5.98 -3.82 -10.95
N LEU A 4 4.74 -3.88 -10.46
CA LEU A 4 4.42 -3.52 -9.07
C LEU A 4 5.02 -4.51 -8.07
N LYS A 5 4.90 -5.81 -8.34
CA LYS A 5 5.45 -6.87 -7.48
C LYS A 5 6.97 -6.85 -7.42
N ALA A 6 7.61 -6.33 -8.46
CA ALA A 6 9.06 -6.14 -8.50
C ALA A 6 9.52 -4.87 -7.77
N ASP A 7 8.64 -3.91 -7.48
CA ASP A 7 9.01 -2.75 -6.66
C ASP A 7 9.22 -3.18 -5.21
N PRO A 8 10.29 -2.74 -4.52
CA PRO A 8 10.57 -3.21 -3.17
C PRO A 8 9.46 -2.86 -2.16
N MET A 9 8.64 -1.84 -2.42
CA MET A 9 7.47 -1.51 -1.58
C MET A 9 6.46 -2.64 -1.51
N ALA A 10 6.41 -3.52 -2.52
CA ALA A 10 5.47 -4.65 -2.51
C ALA A 10 5.85 -5.73 -1.48
N SER A 11 7.13 -5.84 -1.12
CA SER A 11 7.65 -6.95 -0.28
C SER A 11 8.34 -6.51 1.01
N VAL A 12 8.68 -5.22 1.15
CA VAL A 12 9.29 -4.69 2.37
C VAL A 12 8.42 -4.98 3.61
N SER A 13 9.07 -5.22 4.75
CA SER A 13 8.43 -5.42 6.03
C SER A 13 8.92 -4.37 7.01
N TRP A 14 8.07 -3.97 7.95
CA TRP A 14 8.40 -2.97 8.95
C TRP A 14 8.19 -3.56 10.33
N GLU A 15 9.14 -3.32 11.22
CA GLU A 15 9.01 -3.69 12.61
C GLU A 15 7.78 -3.01 13.22
N GLY A 16 6.97 -3.78 13.95
CA GLY A 16 5.72 -3.30 14.54
C GLY A 16 4.51 -3.27 13.60
N LEU A 17 4.66 -3.66 12.32
CA LEU A 17 3.57 -3.88 11.39
C LEU A 17 3.44 -5.39 11.13
N GLU A 18 2.45 -6.02 11.76
CA GLU A 18 2.15 -7.43 11.56
C GLU A 18 1.24 -7.60 10.33
N LEU A 19 1.72 -8.33 9.32
CA LEU A 19 0.95 -8.61 8.11
C LEU A 19 -0.09 -9.71 8.38
N LEU A 20 -1.37 -9.36 8.30
CA LEU A 20 -2.48 -10.31 8.45
C LEU A 20 -2.76 -11.04 7.15
N GLY A 21 -2.60 -10.36 6.01
CA GLY A 21 -2.84 -10.95 4.71
C GLY A 21 -2.74 -9.95 3.57
N THR A 22 -2.96 -10.45 2.35
CA THR A 22 -2.85 -9.67 1.12
C THR A 22 -4.02 -9.94 0.20
N ASN A 23 -4.66 -8.88 -0.28
CA ASN A 23 -5.71 -8.94 -1.28
C ASN A 23 -5.19 -8.35 -2.59
N GLN A 24 -5.39 -9.06 -3.69
CA GLN A 24 -4.96 -8.61 -5.01
C GLN A 24 -6.10 -8.80 -5.99
N THR A 25 -6.27 -7.85 -6.92
CA THR A 25 -7.25 -8.02 -7.98
C THR A 25 -6.85 -9.20 -8.85
N VAL A 26 -7.74 -10.18 -8.97
CA VAL A 26 -7.66 -11.23 -9.98
C VAL A 26 -8.44 -10.69 -11.17
N ASN A 27 -7.82 -10.62 -12.36
CA ASN A 27 -8.50 -10.15 -13.57
C ASN A 27 -9.56 -11.16 -13.99
N GLU A 28 -10.74 -11.13 -13.37
CA GLU A 28 -11.89 -11.94 -13.73
C GLU A 28 -12.94 -11.04 -14.40
N GLY A 29 -12.99 -11.07 -15.73
CA GLY A 29 -14.00 -10.31 -16.50
C GLY A 29 -13.53 -9.85 -17.88
N HIS A 30 -14.46 -9.35 -18.69
CA HIS A 30 -14.19 -8.82 -20.04
C HIS A 30 -13.41 -7.49 -20.03
N LYS A 31 -13.44 -6.75 -18.92
CA LYS A 31 -12.67 -5.54 -18.71
C LYS A 31 -11.72 -5.78 -17.53
N PRO A 32 -10.39 -5.84 -17.75
CA PRO A 32 -9.46 -5.98 -16.65
C PRO A 32 -9.57 -4.73 -15.77
N GLU A 33 -9.80 -4.92 -14.48
CA GLU A 33 -9.62 -3.85 -13.50
C GLU A 33 -8.13 -3.48 -13.41
N PRO A 34 -7.79 -2.24 -13.09
CA PRO A 34 -6.41 -1.88 -12.79
C PRO A 34 -5.86 -2.81 -11.71
N PRO A 35 -4.66 -3.37 -11.87
CA PRO A 35 -4.10 -4.27 -10.89
C PRO A 35 -3.85 -3.53 -9.56
N ILE A 36 -4.56 -3.97 -8.52
CA ILE A 36 -4.40 -3.48 -7.16
C ILE A 36 -3.75 -4.59 -6.32
N PHE A 37 -2.83 -4.18 -5.45
CA PHE A 37 -2.20 -5.03 -4.46
C PHE A 37 -2.31 -4.37 -3.09
N THR A 38 -3.03 -5.01 -2.19
CA THR A 38 -3.37 -4.50 -0.87
C THR A 38 -2.79 -5.42 0.20
N ARG A 39 -2.09 -4.83 1.17
CA ARG A 39 -1.55 -5.50 2.36
C ARG A 39 -2.27 -4.97 3.60
N CYS A 40 -2.79 -5.90 4.39
CA CYS A 40 -3.63 -5.64 5.56
C CYS A 40 -2.82 -5.88 6.82
N TYR A 41 -2.76 -4.90 7.73
CA TYR A 41 -1.89 -4.94 8.90
C TYR A 41 -2.62 -4.73 10.21
N LYS A 42 -2.14 -5.48 11.20
CA LYS A 42 -2.28 -5.15 12.61
C LYS A 42 -1.05 -4.35 13.04
N LEU A 43 -1.26 -3.33 13.87
CA LEU A 43 -0.18 -2.50 14.38
C LEU A 43 0.16 -2.86 15.81
N LEU A 44 1.46 -3.03 16.08
CA LEU A 44 2.06 -3.12 17.40
C LEU A 44 2.71 -1.80 17.84
N VAL A 45 2.63 -0.78 16.98
CA VAL A 45 3.12 0.58 17.18
C VAL A 45 1.99 1.59 16.93
N PRO A 46 2.12 2.85 17.38
CA PRO A 46 1.16 3.90 17.06
C PRO A 46 0.97 4.09 15.54
N VAL A 47 -0.25 4.39 15.12
CA VAL A 47 -0.59 4.68 13.71
C VAL A 47 0.32 5.76 13.11
N SER A 48 0.62 6.82 13.86
CA SER A 48 1.49 7.88 13.38
C SER A 48 2.87 7.38 12.99
N GLN A 49 3.45 6.50 13.82
CA GLN A 49 4.74 5.86 13.58
C GLN A 49 4.67 4.92 12.38
N ALA A 50 3.58 4.16 12.21
CA ALA A 50 3.38 3.30 11.05
C ALA A 50 3.40 4.11 9.73
N PHE A 51 2.71 5.26 9.70
CA PHE A 51 2.78 6.16 8.54
C PHE A 51 4.19 6.71 8.32
N ASP A 52 4.90 7.11 9.38
CA ASP A 52 6.26 7.67 9.27
C ASP A 52 7.23 6.66 8.65
N VAL A 53 7.29 5.44 9.19
CA VAL A 53 8.24 4.42 8.73
C VAL A 53 7.93 3.96 7.30
N VAL A 54 6.66 3.76 6.96
CA VAL A 54 6.26 3.33 5.61
C VAL A 54 6.51 4.43 4.59
N THR A 55 6.20 5.69 4.94
CA THR A 55 6.45 6.84 4.05
C THR A 55 7.95 7.03 3.84
N ALA A 56 8.76 6.97 4.91
CA ALA A 56 10.22 7.07 4.81
C ALA A 56 10.81 6.00 3.87
N SER A 57 10.42 4.73 4.06
CA SER A 57 10.86 3.64 3.15
C SER A 57 10.42 3.86 1.70
N ALA A 58 9.22 4.38 1.49
CA ALA A 58 8.74 4.68 0.14
C ALA A 58 9.57 5.81 -0.51
N LEU A 59 9.87 6.88 0.23
CA LEU A 59 10.71 7.99 -0.23
C LEU A 59 12.14 7.51 -0.59
N GLU A 60 12.75 6.67 0.25
CA GLU A 60 14.06 6.06 -0.03
C GLU A 60 14.05 5.21 -1.32
N GLN A 61 12.90 4.64 -1.66
CA GLN A 61 12.70 3.86 -2.88
C GLN A 61 12.26 4.70 -4.08
N GLY A 62 12.31 6.03 -3.98
CA GLY A 62 12.00 6.96 -5.07
C GLY A 62 10.51 7.15 -5.31
N TRP A 63 9.66 6.85 -4.34
CA TRP A 63 8.27 7.31 -4.34
C TRP A 63 8.23 8.77 -3.88
N GLU A 64 7.27 9.53 -4.38
CA GLU A 64 7.08 10.94 -4.06
C GLU A 64 5.71 11.15 -3.41
N GLU A 65 5.63 12.02 -2.40
CA GLU A 65 4.33 12.40 -1.84
C GLU A 65 3.47 13.08 -2.92
N LYS A 66 2.28 12.53 -3.16
CA LYS A 66 1.30 13.09 -4.10
C LYS A 66 0.45 14.15 -3.44
N LYS A 67 0.11 13.96 -2.16
CA LYS A 67 -0.70 14.86 -1.35
C LYS A 67 -0.16 14.89 0.06
N ARG A 68 -0.39 16.01 0.76
CA ARG A 68 -0.07 16.13 2.18
C ARG A 68 -0.79 15.02 2.95
N ARG A 69 -0.04 14.29 3.77
CA ARG A 69 -0.55 13.30 4.71
C ARG A 69 -1.57 13.92 5.68
N THR A 70 -2.60 13.16 6.01
CA THR A 70 -3.55 13.42 7.09
C THR A 70 -3.31 12.45 8.24
N ALA A 71 -4.11 12.55 9.32
CA ALA A 71 -4.06 11.57 10.41
C ALA A 71 -4.50 10.16 9.98
N GLN A 72 -5.23 10.04 8.86
CA GLN A 72 -5.88 8.80 8.42
C GLN A 72 -5.38 8.29 7.07
N ASP A 73 -4.77 9.14 6.25
CA ASP A 73 -4.35 8.79 4.89
C ASP A 73 -3.03 9.46 4.47
N ALA A 74 -2.27 8.75 3.65
CA ALA A 74 -1.18 9.32 2.86
C ALA A 74 -1.20 8.71 1.46
N THR A 75 -0.77 9.48 0.46
CA THR A 75 -0.68 8.99 -0.92
C THR A 75 0.66 9.35 -1.52
N LEU A 76 1.35 8.35 -2.07
CA LEU A 76 2.58 8.52 -2.81
C LEU A 76 2.38 8.09 -4.28
N LYS A 77 3.27 8.57 -5.14
CA LYS A 77 3.31 8.24 -6.57
C LYS A 77 4.72 7.90 -7.00
N LYS A 78 4.86 7.09 -8.04
CA LYS A 78 6.15 6.81 -8.69
C LYS A 78 5.92 6.48 -10.15
N MET A 79 6.85 6.88 -11.01
CA MET A 79 6.86 6.43 -12.39
C MET A 79 7.51 5.04 -12.45
N ILE A 80 6.76 4.03 -12.89
CA ILE A 80 7.26 2.66 -13.07
C ILE A 80 7.00 2.29 -14.53
N SER A 81 8.06 1.95 -15.27
CA SER A 81 7.98 1.55 -16.69
C SER A 81 7.20 2.53 -17.59
N GLY A 82 7.24 3.82 -17.29
CA GLY A 82 6.54 4.87 -18.05
C GLY A 82 5.10 5.14 -17.62
N TYR A 83 4.58 4.44 -16.61
CA TYR A 83 3.23 4.62 -16.08
C TYR A 83 3.26 5.15 -14.64
N SER A 84 2.23 5.91 -14.27
CA SER A 84 2.09 6.50 -12.93
C SER A 84 1.47 5.48 -11.97
N ALA A 85 2.30 4.92 -11.09
CA ALA A 85 1.88 4.07 -10.00
C ALA A 85 1.53 4.90 -8.75
N GLY A 86 0.65 4.36 -7.90
CA GLY A 86 0.28 4.98 -6.64
C GLY A 86 0.43 4.03 -5.45
N VAL A 87 0.78 4.59 -4.29
CA VAL A 87 0.71 3.93 -2.98
C VAL A 87 -0.28 4.72 -2.13
N ILE A 88 -1.23 4.03 -1.52
CA ILE A 88 -2.19 4.57 -0.56
C ILE A 88 -1.91 3.91 0.78
N LEU A 89 -1.65 4.73 1.79
CA LEU A 89 -1.53 4.33 3.18
C LEU A 89 -2.79 4.81 3.88
N THR A 90 -3.47 3.95 4.62
CA THR A 90 -4.73 4.34 5.26
C THR A 90 -5.08 3.52 6.48
N THR A 91 -5.80 4.12 7.44
CA THR A 91 -6.47 3.38 8.53
C THR A 91 -7.85 2.87 8.13
N HIS A 92 -8.37 3.26 6.97
CA HIS A 92 -9.60 2.70 6.42
C HIS A 92 -9.36 1.24 6.02
N THR A 93 -10.15 0.34 6.59
CA THR A 93 -9.92 -1.09 6.41
C THR A 93 -10.29 -1.56 5.00
N GLY A 94 -11.29 -0.94 4.33
CA GLY A 94 -11.62 -1.15 2.91
C GLY A 94 -11.45 -2.62 2.51
N GLY A 95 -10.97 -2.96 1.30
CA GLY A 95 -10.63 -4.32 0.85
C GLY A 95 -9.68 -5.21 1.70
N CYS A 96 -9.95 -5.37 3.00
CA CYS A 96 -9.32 -6.23 4.01
C CYS A 96 -10.40 -6.88 4.89
N GLU A 97 -11.64 -7.04 4.40
CA GLU A 97 -12.79 -7.53 5.16
C GLU A 97 -12.58 -8.94 5.72
N GLU A 98 -11.74 -9.75 5.06
CA GLU A 98 -11.33 -11.08 5.51
C GLU A 98 -10.39 -11.05 6.73
N PHE A 99 -9.85 -9.88 7.09
CA PHE A 99 -8.86 -9.68 8.16
C PHE A 99 -9.39 -8.67 9.20
N PRO A 100 -10.27 -9.09 10.14
CA PRO A 100 -10.98 -8.19 11.05
C PRO A 100 -10.09 -7.43 12.02
N GLU A 101 -8.87 -7.92 12.27
CA GLU A 101 -7.87 -7.24 13.12
C GLU A 101 -7.09 -6.14 12.38
N THR A 102 -7.42 -5.88 11.10
CA THR A 102 -6.76 -4.83 10.32
C THR A 102 -7.06 -3.46 10.89
N VAL A 103 -6.01 -2.68 11.13
CA VAL A 103 -6.12 -1.27 11.57
C VAL A 103 -5.34 -0.33 10.65
N PHE A 104 -4.51 -0.89 9.76
CA PHE A 104 -3.70 -0.16 8.81
C PHE A 104 -3.56 -0.94 7.52
N ARG A 105 -3.58 -0.24 6.39
CA ARG A 105 -3.55 -0.86 5.07
C ARG A 105 -2.64 -0.09 4.13
N ILE A 106 -1.93 -0.85 3.30
CA ILE A 106 -1.08 -0.34 2.24
C ILE A 106 -1.59 -0.89 0.92
N THR A 107 -1.99 0.00 0.02
CA THR A 107 -2.50 -0.37 -1.29
C THR A 107 -1.62 0.22 -2.39
N MET A 108 -1.04 -0.64 -3.21
CA MET A 108 -0.34 -0.27 -4.43
C MET A 108 -1.30 -0.41 -5.62
N LEU A 109 -1.35 0.62 -6.46
CA LEU A 109 -2.16 0.66 -7.67
C LEU A 109 -1.31 1.01 -8.88
N TYR A 110 -1.63 0.42 -10.02
CA TYR A 110 -0.99 0.70 -11.30
C TYR A 110 -2.05 0.69 -12.40
N PRO A 111 -2.05 1.68 -13.31
CA PRO A 111 -3.01 1.79 -14.40
C PRO A 111 -2.83 0.72 -15.49
#